data_AF-A0AAP0BP78-F1
#
_entry.id   AF-A0AAP0BP78-F1
#
_cell.length_a   1.000
_cell.length_b   1.000
_cell.length_c   1.000
_cell.angle_alpha   90.00
_cell.angle_beta   90.00
_cell.angle_gamma   90.00
#
_symmetry.space_group_name_H-M   'P 1'
#
loop_
_entity.id
_entity.type
_entity.pdbx_description
1 polymer ?
#
loop_
_entity_poly.entity_id
_entity_poly.type
_entity_poly.pdbx_seq_one_letter_code
_entity_poly.pdbx_strand_id
1 'polypeptide(L)'
;MFLNSAGLAHVPLASIRHLTRISSDHCPILLQLGSPIYNRRSRWFRFEDVWLSYPMCSKLMQQNWNRADIASAAEVLKWKWSRTLLALFFWSKNKLKDLGPLKSQLKAEVVDLQVREGSAMGISEDENRILISKAKELVATLGRLESWWKKGAKARWIKEVDANTTYFHSMASNRHRANRIV
;
A
#
# COMPACT_ATOMS: atom_id res chain seq x y z
N MET A 1 -0.48 -5.32 41.15
CA MET A 1 -1.36 -4.32 41.78
C MET A 1 -2.78 -4.85 41.70
N PHE A 2 -3.35 -5.29 42.82
CA PHE A 2 -4.71 -5.85 42.86
C PHE A 2 -5.69 -4.70 43.06
N LEU A 3 -6.55 -4.44 42.07
CA LEU A 3 -7.65 -3.47 42.19
C LEU A 3 -8.88 -4.21 42.72
N ASN A 4 -9.41 -3.79 43.87
CA ASN A 4 -10.64 -4.31 44.44
C ASN A 4 -11.88 -3.62 43.82
N SER A 5 -13.08 -4.09 44.18
CA SER A 5 -14.35 -3.53 43.69
C SER A 5 -14.51 -2.03 44.01
N ALA A 6 -13.95 -1.56 45.13
CA ALA A 6 -13.92 -0.14 45.48
C ALA A 6 -13.04 0.69 44.52
N GLY A 7 -11.90 0.15 44.08
CA GLY A 7 -11.03 0.78 43.09
C GLY A 7 -11.65 0.88 41.69
N LEU A 8 -12.50 -0.08 41.31
CA LEU A 8 -13.24 -0.05 40.04
C LEU A 8 -14.31 1.05 40.01
N ALA A 9 -14.88 1.43 41.15
CA ALA A 9 -15.85 2.52 41.24
C ALA A 9 -15.25 3.89 40.89
N HIS A 10 -13.94 4.06 41.08
CA HIS A 10 -13.21 5.28 40.72
C HIS A 10 -12.79 5.35 39.24
N VAL A 11 -12.98 4.28 38.48
CA VAL A 11 -12.64 4.21 37.05
C VAL A 11 -13.83 3.63 36.27
N PRO A 12 -14.90 4.40 36.03
CA PRO A 12 -16.17 3.88 35.47
C PRO A 12 -16.06 3.35 34.03
N LEU A 13 -14.93 3.58 33.36
CA LEU A 13 -14.61 3.07 32.02
C LEU A 13 -13.66 1.86 32.05
N ALA A 14 -13.37 1.31 33.22
CA ALA A 14 -12.57 0.10 33.36
C ALA A 14 -13.43 -1.12 33.06
N SER A 15 -13.00 -1.96 32.11
CA SER A 15 -13.59 -3.28 31.88
C SER A 15 -12.53 -4.36 31.96
N ILE A 16 -12.88 -5.49 32.56
CA ILE A 16 -12.00 -6.66 32.69
C ILE A 16 -12.52 -7.75 31.75
N ARG A 17 -11.63 -8.29 30.91
CA ARG A 17 -11.94 -9.44 30.05
C ARG A 17 -10.94 -10.56 30.28
N HIS A 18 -11.44 -11.76 30.50
CA HIS A 18 -10.64 -12.98 30.53
C HIS A 18 -10.44 -13.44 29.10
N LEU A 19 -9.19 -13.44 28.62
CA LEU A 19 -8.89 -13.89 27.27
C LEU A 19 -8.83 -15.42 27.24
N THR A 20 -9.29 -15.99 26.12
CA THR A 20 -9.39 -17.43 25.91
C THR A 20 -8.02 -18.08 25.99
N ARG A 21 -7.96 -19.26 26.61
CA ARG A 21 -6.73 -20.02 26.83
C ARG A 21 -6.27 -20.64 25.51
N ILE A 22 -5.21 -20.12 24.90
CA ILE A 22 -4.74 -20.58 23.58
C ILE A 22 -3.51 -21.52 23.67
N SER A 23 -2.64 -21.41 24.69
CA SER A 23 -1.50 -22.35 24.81
C SER A 23 -0.77 -22.46 26.18
N SER A 24 -1.26 -21.84 27.26
CA SER A 24 -0.71 -22.01 28.63
C SER A 24 -1.85 -22.11 29.63
N ASP A 25 -1.60 -22.82 30.72
CA ASP A 25 -2.39 -22.92 31.95
C ASP A 25 -2.71 -21.58 32.64
N HIS A 26 -2.06 -20.48 32.26
CA HIS A 26 -2.42 -19.15 32.73
C HIS A 26 -3.53 -18.50 31.87
N CYS A 27 -4.56 -17.93 32.52
CA CYS A 27 -5.61 -17.14 31.87
C CYS A 27 -5.25 -15.65 31.96
N PRO A 28 -4.78 -15.01 30.87
CA PRO A 28 -4.43 -13.59 30.92
C PRO A 28 -5.68 -12.74 31.13
N ILE A 29 -5.61 -11.86 32.13
CA ILE A 29 -6.65 -10.89 32.46
C ILE A 29 -6.32 -9.58 31.73
N LEU A 30 -7.19 -9.17 30.82
CA LEU A 30 -7.09 -7.88 30.13
C LEU A 30 -7.88 -6.82 30.90
N LEU A 31 -7.17 -5.87 31.51
CA LEU A 31 -7.75 -4.67 32.12
C LEU A 31 -7.73 -3.54 31.09
N GLN A 32 -8.90 -3.14 30.60
CA GLN A 32 -9.05 -2.02 29.66
C GLN A 32 -9.56 -0.79 30.41
N LEU A 33 -8.71 0.22 30.55
CA LEU A 33 -9.04 1.50 31.20
C LEU A 33 -9.39 2.53 30.12
N GLY A 34 -10.67 2.92 30.02
CA GLY A 34 -11.13 3.96 29.10
C GLY A 34 -11.94 3.44 27.90
N SER A 35 -12.66 4.36 27.24
CA SER A 35 -13.37 4.06 26.00
C SER A 35 -12.38 3.49 24.98
N PRO A 36 -12.71 2.41 24.25
CA PRO A 36 -11.84 1.93 23.17
C PRO A 36 -11.54 3.12 22.27
N ILE A 37 -10.26 3.52 22.23
CA ILE A 37 -9.81 4.41 21.18
C ILE A 37 -10.05 3.59 19.92
N TYR A 38 -11.18 3.85 19.26
CA TYR A 38 -11.33 3.52 17.87
C TYR A 38 -10.19 4.28 17.22
N ASN A 39 -9.08 3.58 17.00
CA ASN A 39 -8.08 3.98 16.05
C ASN A 39 -8.83 4.03 14.72
N ARG A 40 -9.53 5.14 14.45
CA ARG A 40 -9.79 5.60 13.10
C ARG A 40 -8.42 5.59 12.51
N ARG A 41 -8.10 4.51 11.77
CA ARG A 41 -6.83 4.35 11.09
C ARG A 41 -6.61 5.67 10.38
N SER A 42 -5.76 6.52 10.96
CA SER A 42 -5.41 7.75 10.32
C SER A 42 -4.76 7.27 9.04
N ARG A 43 -5.42 7.49 7.90
CA ARG A 43 -4.88 7.09 6.62
C ARG A 43 -3.73 8.06 6.40
N TRP A 44 -2.56 7.72 6.95
CA TRP A 44 -1.36 8.49 6.73
C TRP A 44 -1.06 8.34 5.25
N PHE A 45 -1.42 9.37 4.48
CA PHE A 45 -1.02 9.47 3.10
C PHE A 45 0.49 9.67 3.12
N ARG A 46 1.20 8.84 2.34
CA ARG A 46 2.65 8.93 2.19
C ARG A 46 2.95 9.19 0.72
N PHE A 47 4.00 9.94 0.48
CA PHE A 47 4.50 10.14 -0.88
C PHE A 47 5.00 8.82 -1.44
N GLU A 48 4.74 8.55 -2.72
CA GLU A 48 5.27 7.37 -3.40
C GLU A 48 6.22 7.78 -4.52
N ASP A 49 7.44 7.24 -4.49
CA ASP A 49 8.48 7.54 -5.50
C ASP A 49 8.04 7.28 -6.94
N VAL A 50 7.12 6.33 -7.14
CA VAL A 50 6.55 6.03 -8.47
C VAL A 50 5.86 7.25 -9.09
N TRP A 51 5.37 8.19 -8.28
CA TRP A 51 4.75 9.42 -8.77
C TRP A 51 5.75 10.26 -9.57
N LEU A 52 7.03 10.27 -9.20
CA LEU A 52 8.09 11.01 -9.89
C LEU A 52 8.34 10.51 -11.32
N SER A 53 7.97 9.27 -11.63
CA SER A 53 8.10 8.71 -12.99
C SER A 53 7.12 9.32 -14.00
N TYR A 54 6.13 10.10 -13.53
CA TYR A 54 5.13 10.72 -14.39
C TYR A 54 5.36 12.24 -14.48
N PRO A 55 5.51 12.80 -15.70
CA PRO A 55 5.61 14.26 -15.88
C PRO A 55 4.44 15.04 -15.25
N MET A 56 3.25 14.42 -15.24
CA MET A 56 2.04 14.97 -14.63
C MET A 56 2.16 15.23 -13.12
N CYS A 57 3.04 14.50 -12.41
CA CYS A 57 3.24 14.69 -10.97
C CYS A 57 3.73 16.11 -10.66
N SER A 58 4.74 16.60 -11.39
CA SER A 58 5.28 17.95 -11.21
C SER A 58 4.20 19.02 -11.45
N LYS A 59 3.40 18.85 -12.52
CA LYS A 59 2.30 19.76 -12.84
C LYS A 59 1.25 19.79 -11.73
N LEU A 60 0.83 18.63 -11.23
CA LEU A 60 -0.14 18.53 -10.12
C LEU A 60 0.40 19.15 -8.83
N MET A 61 1.68 18.94 -8.53
CA MET A 61 2.33 19.57 -7.37
C MET A 61 2.28 21.09 -7.48
N GLN A 62 2.74 21.66 -8.58
CA GLN A 62 2.74 23.11 -8.77
C GLN A 62 1.33 23.71 -8.69
N GLN A 63 0.35 23.08 -9.34
CA GLN A 63 -1.04 23.53 -9.32
C GLN A 63 -1.64 23.58 -7.91
N ASN A 64 -1.42 22.54 -7.10
CA ASN A 64 -1.97 22.47 -5.75
C ASN A 64 -1.17 23.29 -4.74
N TRP A 65 0.14 23.38 -4.95
CA TRP A 65 1.06 24.12 -4.09
C TRP A 65 0.91 25.63 -4.25
N ASN A 66 0.70 26.13 -5.46
CA ASN A 66 0.61 27.57 -5.74
C ASN A 66 -0.76 28.19 -5.41
N ARG A 67 -1.71 27.40 -4.92
CA ARG A 67 -3.00 27.93 -4.46
C ARG A 67 -2.77 28.91 -3.30
N ALA A 68 -3.40 30.08 -3.40
CA ALA A 68 -3.38 31.08 -2.35
C ALA A 68 -4.26 30.62 -1.18
N ASP A 69 -3.72 30.75 0.03
CA ASP A 69 -4.38 30.40 1.28
C ASP A 69 -4.17 31.56 2.25
N ILE A 70 -5.22 31.96 2.98
CA ILE A 70 -5.18 33.06 3.95
C ILE A 70 -5.32 32.44 5.34
N ALA A 71 -4.20 32.29 6.04
CA ALA A 71 -4.11 31.75 7.40
C ALA A 71 -2.69 32.04 7.97
N SER A 72 -2.39 31.54 9.16
CA SER A 72 -1.02 31.58 9.67
C SER A 72 -0.06 30.79 8.77
N ALA A 73 1.22 31.13 8.75
CA ALA A 73 2.22 30.44 7.92
C ALA A 73 2.25 28.91 8.17
N ALA A 74 2.08 28.49 9.42
CA ALA A 74 2.03 27.08 9.80
C ALA A 74 0.80 26.37 9.23
N GLU A 75 -0.36 27.01 9.26
CA GLU A 75 -1.61 26.46 8.69
C GLU A 75 -1.54 26.40 7.18
N VAL A 76 -1.04 27.45 6.53
CA VAL A 76 -0.84 27.49 5.07
C VAL A 76 0.06 26.34 4.62
N LEU A 77 1.19 26.13 5.30
CA LEU A 77 2.10 25.02 4.98
C LEU A 77 1.41 23.66 5.16
N LYS A 78 0.70 23.46 6.28
CA LYS A 78 -0.06 22.23 6.55
C LYS A 78 -1.11 21.96 5.48
N TRP A 79 -1.83 22.99 5.04
CA TRP A 79 -2.88 22.86 4.02
C TRP A 79 -2.30 22.59 2.64
N LYS A 80 -1.26 23.31 2.22
CA LYS A 80 -0.55 23.07 0.95
C LYS A 80 -0.01 21.65 0.89
N TRP A 81 0.61 21.18 1.98
CA TRP A 81 1.10 19.81 2.09
C TRP A 81 -0.03 18.80 1.96
N SER A 82 -1.07 18.93 2.80
CA SER A 82 -2.18 17.98 2.85
C SER A 82 -2.93 17.91 1.52
N ARG A 83 -3.21 19.06 0.90
CA ARG A 83 -3.90 19.18 -0.38
C ARG A 83 -3.10 18.55 -1.51
N THR A 84 -1.82 18.90 -1.63
CA THR A 84 -0.95 18.38 -2.67
C THR A 84 -0.82 16.86 -2.55
N LEU A 85 -0.64 16.36 -1.33
CA LEU A 85 -0.51 14.93 -1.07
C LEU A 85 -1.80 14.16 -1.38
N LEU A 86 -2.96 14.70 -1.01
CA LEU A 86 -4.27 14.12 -1.35
C LEU A 86 -4.51 14.11 -2.86
N ALA A 87 -4.19 15.20 -3.55
CA ALA A 87 -4.33 15.30 -5.00
C ALA A 87 -3.49 14.24 -5.72
N LEU A 88 -2.22 14.09 -5.32
CA LEU A 88 -1.32 13.07 -5.86
C LEU A 88 -1.83 11.66 -5.56
N PHE A 89 -2.31 11.40 -4.35
CA PHE A 89 -2.85 10.11 -3.95
C PHE A 89 -4.05 9.70 -4.82
N PHE A 90 -5.05 10.58 -4.97
CA PHE A 90 -6.23 10.26 -5.77
C PHE A 90 -5.92 10.16 -7.26
N TRP A 91 -5.05 11.03 -7.77
CA TRP A 91 -4.58 10.95 -9.15
C TRP A 91 -3.86 9.62 -9.42
N SER A 92 -2.93 9.22 -8.54
CA SER A 92 -2.20 7.95 -8.67
C SER A 92 -3.12 6.74 -8.59
N LYS A 93 -4.09 6.76 -7.66
CA LYS A 93 -5.09 5.70 -7.54
C LYS A 93 -5.95 5.58 -8.80
N ASN A 94 -6.32 6.69 -9.42
CA ASN A 94 -7.03 6.67 -10.70
C ASN A 94 -6.12 6.18 -11.82
N LYS A 95 -4.86 6.63 -11.88
CA LYS A 95 -3.90 6.16 -12.89
C LYS A 95 -3.65 4.66 -12.83
N LEU A 96 -3.62 4.08 -11.63
CA LEU A 96 -3.51 2.63 -11.48
C LEU A 96 -4.66 1.88 -12.17
N LYS A 97 -5.88 2.43 -12.14
CA LYS A 97 -7.02 1.82 -12.83
C LYS A 97 -6.80 1.81 -14.35
N ASP A 98 -6.13 2.82 -14.89
CA ASP A 98 -5.81 2.92 -16.32
C ASP A 98 -4.69 1.94 -16.72
N LEU A 99 -3.77 1.59 -15.81
CA LEU A 99 -2.62 0.72 -16.12
C LEU A 99 -3.04 -0.71 -16.47
N GLY A 100 -4.14 -1.22 -15.90
CA GLY A 100 -4.66 -2.56 -16.21
C GLY A 100 -5.11 -2.68 -17.68
N PRO A 101 -6.07 -1.85 -18.13
CA PRO A 101 -6.48 -1.76 -19.53
C PRO A 101 -5.31 -1.46 -20.48
N LEU A 102 -4.44 -0.51 -20.12
CA LEU A 102 -3.26 -0.16 -20.93
C LEU A 102 -2.33 -1.37 -21.12
N LYS A 103 -2.07 -2.14 -20.05
CA LYS A 103 -1.29 -3.38 -20.13
C LYS A 103 -1.91 -4.38 -21.11
N SER A 104 -3.23 -4.58 -21.03
CA SER A 104 -3.95 -5.52 -21.90
C SER A 104 -3.91 -5.06 -23.35
N GLN A 105 -4.12 -3.77 -23.61
CA GLN A 105 -4.05 -3.18 -24.94
C GLN A 105 -2.65 -3.33 -25.54
N LEU A 106 -1.61 -2.85 -24.84
CA LEU A 106 -0.23 -2.94 -25.32
C LEU A 106 0.20 -4.39 -25.57
N LYS A 107 -0.22 -5.33 -24.71
CA LYS A 107 0.06 -6.76 -24.92
C LYS A 107 -0.61 -7.28 -26.19
N ALA A 108 -1.87 -6.92 -26.44
CA ALA A 108 -2.59 -7.35 -27.64
C ALA A 108 -1.92 -6.79 -28.91
N GLU A 109 -1.57 -5.51 -28.92
CA GLU A 109 -0.91 -4.87 -30.06
C GLU A 109 0.49 -5.42 -30.33
N VAL A 110 1.26 -5.73 -29.28
CA VAL A 110 2.58 -6.40 -29.43
C VAL A 110 2.42 -7.79 -30.00
N VAL A 111 1.45 -8.59 -29.51
CA VAL A 111 1.22 -9.95 -30.01
C VAL A 111 0.77 -9.93 -31.48
N ASP A 112 -0.11 -9.00 -31.86
CA ASP A 112 -0.56 -8.84 -33.25
C ASP A 112 0.61 -8.56 -34.18
N LEU A 113 1.46 -7.58 -33.83
CA LEU A 113 2.64 -7.24 -34.62
C LEU A 113 3.65 -8.40 -34.70
N GLN A 114 3.83 -9.17 -33.62
CA GLN A 114 4.71 -10.35 -33.60
C GLN A 114 4.19 -11.50 -34.45
N VAL A 115 2.87 -11.72 -34.47
CA VAL A 115 2.25 -12.72 -35.35
C VAL A 115 2.46 -12.35 -36.82
N ARG A 116 2.32 -11.06 -37.15
CA ARG A 116 2.57 -10.54 -38.50
C ARG A 116 4.04 -10.63 -38.88
N GLU A 117 4.95 -10.33 -37.96
CA GLU A 117 6.41 -10.46 -38.15
C GLU A 117 6.80 -11.91 -38.49
N GLY A 118 6.19 -12.90 -37.85
CA GLY A 118 6.39 -14.32 -38.13
C GLY A 118 5.67 -14.85 -39.38
N SER A 119 4.90 -14.01 -40.08
CA SER A 119 4.19 -14.41 -41.31
C SER A 119 5.10 -14.36 -42.53
N ALA A 120 4.70 -15.01 -43.64
CA ALA A 120 5.47 -15.02 -44.88
C ALA A 120 5.69 -13.63 -45.49
N MET A 121 4.83 -12.64 -45.16
CA MET A 121 4.98 -11.26 -45.62
C MET A 121 5.83 -10.39 -44.67
N GLY A 122 6.08 -10.86 -43.44
CA GLY A 122 6.78 -10.09 -42.41
C GLY A 122 6.08 -8.78 -42.03
N ILE A 123 6.86 -7.85 -41.49
CA ILE A 123 6.43 -6.48 -41.16
C ILE A 123 7.35 -5.45 -41.82
N SER A 124 6.81 -4.26 -42.08
CA SER A 124 7.62 -3.13 -42.56
C SER A 124 8.56 -2.57 -41.49
N GLU A 125 9.55 -1.78 -41.89
CA GLU A 125 10.47 -1.11 -40.95
C GLU A 125 9.74 -0.16 -39.98
N ASP A 126 8.71 0.55 -40.44
CA ASP A 126 7.90 1.40 -39.58
C ASP A 126 7.09 0.60 -38.56
N GLU A 127 6.55 -0.56 -38.95
CA GLU A 127 5.86 -1.46 -38.04
C GLU A 127 6.80 -2.09 -37.02
N ASN A 128 8.03 -2.41 -37.42
CA ASN A 128 9.06 -2.87 -36.51
C ASN A 128 9.42 -1.78 -35.47
N ARG A 129 9.56 -0.52 -35.90
CA ARG A 129 9.76 0.62 -34.99
C ARG A 129 8.59 0.77 -34.01
N ILE A 130 7.35 0.59 -34.49
CA ILE A 130 6.15 0.62 -33.65
C ILE A 130 6.17 -0.53 -32.64
N LEU A 131 6.50 -1.76 -33.06
CA LEU A 131 6.61 -2.93 -32.20
C LEU A 131 7.61 -2.69 -31.07
N ILE A 132 8.81 -2.21 -31.38
CA ILE A 132 9.86 -1.89 -30.39
C ILE A 132 9.36 -0.83 -29.41
N SER A 133 8.70 0.22 -29.91
CA SER A 133 8.14 1.28 -29.06
C SER A 133 7.08 0.76 -28.09
N LYS A 134 6.10 -0.01 -28.59
CA LYS A 134 5.02 -0.60 -27.79
C LYS A 134 5.55 -1.62 -26.78
N ALA A 135 6.53 -2.44 -27.16
CA ALA A 135 7.18 -3.38 -26.24
C ALA A 135 7.89 -2.64 -25.09
N LYS A 136 8.61 -1.56 -25.39
CA LYS A 136 9.22 -0.70 -24.35
C LYS A 136 8.17 -0.10 -23.42
N GLU A 137 7.05 0.38 -23.97
CA GLU A 137 5.96 0.94 -23.17
C GLU A 137 5.26 -0.12 -22.30
N LEU A 138 5.11 -1.35 -22.81
CA LEU A 138 4.57 -2.48 -22.06
C LEU A 138 5.48 -2.83 -20.87
N VAL A 139 6.80 -2.91 -21.09
CA VAL A 139 7.78 -3.17 -20.02
C VAL A 139 7.73 -2.07 -18.96
N ALA A 140 7.68 -0.79 -19.37
CA ALA A 140 7.55 0.32 -18.43
C ALA A 140 6.23 0.25 -17.63
N THR A 141 5.13 -0.12 -18.27
CA THR A 141 3.80 -0.30 -17.64
C THR A 141 3.81 -1.44 -16.63
N LEU A 142 4.45 -2.58 -16.96
CA LEU A 142 4.65 -3.69 -16.03
C LEU A 142 5.51 -3.28 -14.83
N GLY A 143 6.60 -2.55 -15.05
CA GLY A 143 7.45 -2.04 -13.96
C GLY A 143 6.72 -1.10 -13.00
N ARG A 144 5.82 -0.24 -13.52
CA ARG A 144 4.95 0.62 -12.71
C ARG A 144 3.97 -0.21 -11.87
N LEU A 145 3.31 -1.19 -12.48
CA LEU A 145 2.42 -2.11 -11.77
C LEU A 145 3.19 -2.86 -10.68
N GLU A 146 4.31 -3.50 -11.01
CA GLU A 146 5.14 -4.22 -10.03
C GLU A 146 5.54 -3.36 -8.85
N SER A 147 6.00 -2.13 -9.10
CA SER A 147 6.39 -1.20 -8.04
C SER A 147 5.23 -0.93 -7.09
N TRP A 148 4.03 -0.75 -7.64
CA TRP A 148 2.80 -0.55 -6.86
C TRP A 148 2.41 -1.81 -6.06
N TRP A 149 2.42 -2.99 -6.69
CA TRP A 149 2.12 -4.26 -6.03
C TRP A 149 3.16 -4.60 -4.94
N LYS A 150 4.45 -4.32 -5.16
CA LYS A 150 5.52 -4.49 -4.15
C LYS A 150 5.28 -3.60 -2.93
N LYS A 151 4.85 -2.35 -3.11
CA LYS A 151 4.49 -1.47 -1.98
C LYS A 151 3.23 -1.97 -1.26
N GLY A 152 2.20 -2.40 -1.99
CA GLY A 152 1.01 -3.02 -1.41
C GLY A 152 1.31 -4.30 -0.62
N ALA A 153 2.15 -5.18 -1.18
CA ALA A 153 2.58 -6.42 -0.54
C ALA A 153 3.45 -6.17 0.68
N LYS A 154 4.38 -5.20 0.65
CA LYS A 154 5.19 -4.80 1.81
C LYS A 154 4.33 -4.18 2.91
N ALA A 155 3.36 -3.34 2.56
CA ALA A 155 2.42 -2.77 3.52
C ALA A 155 1.53 -3.86 4.16
N ARG A 156 1.09 -4.84 3.38
CA ARG A 156 0.36 -6.02 3.87
C ARG A 156 1.24 -6.90 4.74
N TRP A 157 2.48 -7.16 4.34
CA TRP A 157 3.47 -7.94 5.10
C TRP A 157 3.74 -7.32 6.46
N ILE A 158 4.07 -6.02 6.53
CA ILE A 158 4.27 -5.30 7.80
C ILE A 158 3.03 -5.42 8.68
N LYS A 159 1.83 -5.29 8.09
CA LYS A 159 0.57 -5.43 8.82
C LYS A 159 0.35 -6.85 9.36
N GLU A 160 0.71 -7.88 8.61
CA GLU A 160 0.57 -9.29 9.02
C GLU A 160 1.61 -9.68 10.09
N VAL A 161 2.80 -9.07 10.07
CA VAL A 161 3.82 -9.14 11.13
C VAL A 161 3.32 -8.43 12.39
N ASP A 162 2.83 -7.20 12.28
CA ASP A 162 2.30 -6.42 13.41
C ASP A 162 1.05 -7.08 14.02
N ALA A 163 0.28 -7.82 13.21
CA ALA A 163 -0.89 -8.56 13.67
C ALA A 163 -0.55 -9.92 14.30
N ASN A 164 0.74 -10.26 14.45
CA ASN A 164 1.23 -11.53 15.03
C ASN A 164 0.42 -12.75 14.57
N THR A 165 0.24 -12.86 13.25
CA THR A 165 -0.69 -13.84 12.67
C THR A 165 -0.15 -15.27 12.80
N THR A 166 -1.06 -16.25 12.85
CA THR A 166 -0.75 -17.70 12.91
C THR A 166 0.20 -18.15 11.80
N TYR A 167 0.21 -17.44 10.66
CA TYR A 167 1.18 -17.62 9.59
C TYR A 167 2.63 -17.45 10.05
N PHE A 168 2.95 -16.41 10.84
CA PHE A 168 4.30 -16.21 11.38
C PHE A 168 4.66 -17.23 12.46
N HIS A 169 3.70 -17.64 13.29
CA HIS A 169 3.92 -18.75 14.21
C HIS A 169 4.21 -20.05 13.48
N SER A 170 3.53 -20.34 12.36
CA SER A 170 3.80 -21.53 11.54
C SER A 170 5.15 -21.44 10.82
N MET A 171 5.52 -20.28 10.27
CA MET A 171 6.82 -20.09 9.61
C MET A 171 8.00 -20.12 10.61
N ALA A 172 7.88 -19.45 11.76
CA ALA A 172 8.87 -19.51 12.82
C ALA A 172 9.02 -20.93 13.37
N SER A 173 7.90 -21.65 13.55
CA SER A 173 7.91 -23.06 13.95
C SER A 173 8.56 -23.96 12.91
N ASN A 174 8.30 -23.74 11.62
CA ASN A 174 8.94 -24.48 10.53
C ASN A 174 10.44 -24.21 10.45
N ARG A 175 10.84 -22.95 10.63
CA ARG A 175 12.26 -22.56 10.64
C ARG A 175 12.99 -23.09 11.87
N HIS A 176 12.33 -23.13 13.03
CA HIS A 176 12.84 -23.77 14.24
C HIS A 176 12.93 -25.30 14.09
N ARG A 177 11.97 -25.95 13.40
CA ARG A 177 12.04 -27.37 13.07
C ARG A 177 13.18 -27.68 12.10
N ALA A 178 13.38 -26.85 11.09
CA ALA A 178 14.46 -27.01 10.11
C ALA A 178 15.85 -26.77 10.70
N ASN A 179 15.97 -25.85 11.67
CA ASN A 179 17.23 -25.53 12.33
C ASN A 179 17.52 -26.40 13.57
N ARG A 180 16.64 -27.36 13.89
CA ARG A 180 16.89 -28.33 14.96
C ARG A 180 17.74 -29.47 14.39
N ILE A 181 19.05 -29.32 14.48
CA ILE A 181 20.00 -30.42 14.32
C ILE A 181 19.79 -31.36 15.53
N VAL A 182 19.60 -32.65 15.26
CA VAL A 182 19.53 -33.72 16.26
C VAL A 182 20.93 -34.10 16.68
#